data_AF-A0A3R6WTM1-F1
#
_entry.id   AF-A0A3R6WTM1-F1
#
_cell.length_a   1.000
_cell.length_b   1.000
_cell.length_c   1.000
_cell.angle_alpha   90.00
_cell.angle_beta   90.00
_cell.angle_gamma   90.00
#
_symmetry.space_group_name_H-M   'P 1'
#
loop_
_entity.id
_entity.type
_entity.pdbx_description
1 polymer ?
#
loop_
_entity_poly.entity_id
_entity_poly.type
_entity_poly.pdbx_seq_one_letter_code
_entity_poly.pdbx_strand_id
1 'polypeptide(L)'
;MSHTQTSMYASAMVVLTSRDLLCAIATYQNGLFPTLLPVFTSGHWMSTFADNEFVAMHLGPHGRVREALLHCILLDNLDLLRLLLRCFPRYPTDDYRFHEVVDAAIALNRPTMARFLMHLKPRSRCISRALSLAVKNGHAHILDEFLDGVDKAGIDVIRP
;
A
#
# COMPACT_ATOMS: atom_id res chain seq x y z
N MET A 1 -26.90 -33.22 19.34
CA MET A 1 -26.39 -32.23 18.36
C MET A 1 -26.27 -30.81 18.96
N SER A 2 -25.93 -30.66 20.25
CA SER A 2 -25.99 -29.38 20.99
C SER A 2 -24.65 -28.84 21.51
N HIS A 3 -23.55 -29.58 21.37
CA HIS A 3 -22.24 -29.18 21.92
C HIS A 3 -21.41 -28.25 21.02
N THR A 4 -21.69 -28.20 19.72
CA THR A 4 -20.97 -27.34 18.77
C THR A 4 -21.46 -25.89 18.79
N GLN A 5 -22.75 -25.66 19.05
CA GLN A 5 -23.32 -24.30 19.12
C GLN A 5 -22.80 -23.52 20.33
N THR A 6 -22.76 -24.13 21.51
CA THR A 6 -22.29 -23.49 22.76
C THR A 6 -20.83 -23.05 22.70
N SER A 7 -19.97 -23.81 22.02
CA SER A 7 -18.56 -23.45 21.80
C SER A 7 -18.38 -22.24 20.87
N MET A 8 -19.21 -22.12 19.82
CA MET A 8 -19.18 -20.98 18.88
C MET A 8 -19.56 -19.66 19.57
N TYR A 9 -20.59 -19.68 20.43
CA TYR A 9 -21.00 -18.50 21.19
C TYR A 9 -19.95 -18.04 22.20
N ALA A 10 -19.19 -18.96 22.79
CA ALA A 10 -18.10 -18.63 23.70
C ALA A 10 -16.98 -17.85 23.00
N SER A 11 -16.54 -18.31 21.82
CA SER A 11 -15.50 -17.62 21.04
C SER A 11 -15.97 -16.27 20.51
N ALA A 12 -17.20 -16.17 20.01
CA ALA A 12 -17.77 -14.90 19.55
C ALA A 12 -17.87 -13.88 20.70
N MET A 13 -18.26 -14.32 21.90
CA MET A 13 -18.29 -13.45 23.08
C MET A 13 -16.89 -12.98 23.51
N VAL A 14 -15.88 -13.85 23.47
CA VAL A 14 -14.48 -13.46 23.76
C VAL A 14 -14.00 -12.39 22.78
N VAL A 15 -14.36 -12.50 21.50
CA VAL A 15 -14.04 -11.51 20.48
C VAL A 15 -14.78 -10.19 20.71
N LEU A 16 -16.09 -10.23 20.98
CA LEU A 16 -16.92 -9.04 21.17
C LEU A 16 -16.63 -8.31 22.49
N THR A 17 -16.14 -9.02 23.52
CA THR A 17 -15.75 -8.43 24.82
C THR A 17 -14.30 -7.97 24.85
N SER A 18 -13.47 -8.40 23.90
CA SER A 18 -12.14 -7.87 23.71
C SER A 18 -12.22 -6.54 22.95
N ARG A 19 -11.92 -5.44 23.64
CA ARG A 19 -11.91 -4.09 23.07
C ARG A 19 -11.06 -4.01 21.80
N ASP A 20 -9.88 -4.61 21.83
CA ASP A 20 -8.94 -4.55 20.72
C ASP A 20 -9.43 -5.35 19.50
N LEU A 21 -9.99 -6.54 19.72
CA LEU A 21 -10.55 -7.36 18.64
C LEU A 21 -11.83 -6.75 18.07
N LEU A 22 -12.72 -6.23 18.91
CA LEU A 22 -13.92 -5.53 18.47
C LEU A 22 -13.58 -4.28 17.66
N CYS A 23 -12.63 -3.46 18.13
CA CYS A 23 -12.15 -2.31 17.39
C CYS A 23 -11.51 -2.73 16.05
N ALA A 24 -10.70 -3.78 16.02
CA ALA A 24 -10.10 -4.29 14.79
C ALA A 24 -11.16 -4.77 13.79
N ILE A 25 -12.16 -5.53 14.24
CA ILE A 25 -13.27 -6.01 13.40
C ILE A 25 -14.14 -4.84 12.91
N ALA A 26 -14.50 -3.90 13.77
CA ALA A 26 -15.30 -2.74 13.39
C ALA A 26 -14.56 -1.85 12.39
N THR A 27 -13.24 -1.70 12.54
CA THR A 27 -12.41 -0.91 11.62
C THR A 27 -12.19 -1.64 10.30
N TYR A 28 -12.08 -2.98 10.34
CA TYR A 28 -12.09 -3.82 9.15
C TYR A 28 -13.42 -3.70 8.40
N GLN A 29 -14.55 -3.82 9.09
CA GLN A 29 -15.89 -3.81 8.48
C GLN A 29 -16.34 -2.44 7.96
N ASN A 30 -15.96 -1.34 8.62
CA ASN A 30 -16.40 0.01 8.23
C ASN A 30 -15.36 0.81 7.42
N GLY A 31 -14.13 0.31 7.29
CA GLY A 31 -13.06 0.98 6.53
C GLY A 31 -12.46 0.07 5.47
N LEU A 32 -11.75 -0.97 5.91
CA LEU A 32 -10.93 -1.80 5.02
C LEU A 32 -11.78 -2.59 4.02
N PHE A 33 -12.84 -3.23 4.49
CA PHE A 33 -13.72 -4.08 3.71
C PHE A 33 -14.45 -3.31 2.59
N PRO A 34 -15.29 -2.28 2.84
CA PRO A 34 -16.03 -1.63 1.77
C PRO A 34 -15.13 -0.99 0.70
N THR A 35 -13.99 -0.42 1.10
CA THR A 35 -13.09 0.27 0.16
C THR A 35 -12.23 -0.69 -0.65
N LEU A 36 -11.69 -1.76 -0.04
CA LEU A 36 -10.75 -2.67 -0.71
C LEU A 36 -11.39 -3.98 -1.20
N LEU A 37 -12.64 -4.28 -0.83
CA LEU A 37 -13.36 -5.46 -1.30
C LEU A 37 -13.32 -5.60 -2.83
N PRO A 38 -13.52 -4.55 -3.65
CA PRO A 38 -13.42 -4.69 -5.11
C PRO A 38 -12.03 -5.15 -5.56
N VAL A 39 -10.96 -4.65 -4.94
CA VAL A 39 -9.58 -5.03 -5.27
C VAL A 39 -9.36 -6.53 -5.01
N PHE A 40 -9.80 -7.02 -3.86
CA PHE A 40 -9.64 -8.42 -3.48
C PHE A 40 -10.56 -9.38 -4.24
N THR A 41 -11.79 -8.97 -4.56
CA THR A 41 -12.79 -9.85 -5.19
C THR A 41 -12.77 -9.82 -6.71
N SER A 42 -12.75 -8.62 -7.29
CA SER A 42 -12.98 -8.42 -8.72
C SER A 42 -11.69 -8.23 -9.51
N GLY A 43 -10.60 -7.86 -8.84
CA GLY A 43 -9.28 -7.72 -9.50
C GLY A 43 -9.23 -6.57 -10.46
N HIS A 44 -10.13 -5.59 -10.28
CA HIS A 44 -10.07 -4.35 -11.02
C HIS A 44 -8.78 -3.63 -10.66
N TRP A 45 -7.78 -3.82 -11.52
CA TRP A 45 -6.61 -2.98 -11.58
C TRP A 45 -7.03 -1.65 -12.20
N MET A 46 -6.72 -0.54 -11.52
CA MET A 46 -7.03 0.79 -12.05
C MET A 46 -5.93 1.22 -13.02
N SER A 47 -6.32 1.70 -14.21
CA SER A 47 -5.42 2.07 -15.31
C SER A 47 -4.65 3.39 -15.08
N THR A 48 -4.40 3.76 -13.83
CA THR A 48 -3.63 4.98 -13.51
C THR A 48 -2.16 4.83 -13.89
N PHE A 49 -1.69 3.59 -13.96
CA PHE A 49 -0.36 3.24 -14.42
C PHE A 49 -0.43 2.47 -15.72
N ALA A 50 0.54 2.67 -16.60
CA ALA A 50 0.67 1.86 -17.80
C ALA A 50 0.96 0.39 -17.42
N ASP A 51 0.54 -0.56 -18.26
CA ASP A 51 0.67 -2.01 -17.99
C ASP A 51 2.13 -2.45 -17.72
N ASN A 52 3.10 -1.65 -18.19
CA ASN A 52 4.54 -1.88 -18.00
C ASN A 52 5.14 -1.11 -16.81
N GLU A 53 4.38 -0.31 -16.08
CA GLU A 53 4.81 0.44 -14.91
C GLU A 53 4.66 -0.38 -13.64
N PHE A 54 3.57 -1.13 -13.51
CA PHE A 54 3.31 -2.00 -12.38
C PHE A 54 2.63 -3.29 -12.85
N VAL A 55 3.31 -4.43 -12.69
CA VAL A 55 2.74 -5.73 -13.04
C VAL A 55 1.80 -6.18 -11.93
N ALA A 56 0.51 -6.28 -12.23
CA ALA A 56 -0.49 -6.76 -11.28
C ALA A 56 -0.26 -8.23 -10.89
N MET A 57 -0.09 -8.50 -9.60
CA MET A 57 0.08 -9.85 -9.06
C MET A 57 -1.27 -10.41 -8.63
N HIS A 58 -1.75 -11.40 -9.37
CA HIS A 58 -3.01 -12.08 -9.03
C HIS A 58 -2.78 -13.42 -8.30
N LEU A 59 -1.53 -13.87 -8.18
CA LEU A 59 -1.18 -15.28 -7.88
C LEU A 59 0.05 -15.47 -6.95
N GLY A 60 0.53 -14.42 -6.27
CA GLY A 60 1.66 -14.52 -5.35
C GLY A 60 1.28 -14.98 -3.92
N PRO A 61 2.26 -15.34 -3.06
CA PRO A 61 2.01 -15.77 -1.67
C PRO A 61 1.35 -14.68 -0.79
N HIS A 62 1.41 -13.42 -1.24
CA HIS A 62 0.79 -12.27 -0.58
C HIS A 62 -0.55 -11.85 -1.21
N GLY A 63 -1.12 -12.70 -2.08
CA GLY A 63 -2.40 -12.44 -2.73
C GLY A 63 -2.40 -11.09 -3.46
N ARG A 64 -3.38 -10.24 -3.14
CA ARG A 64 -3.58 -8.90 -3.73
C ARG A 64 -3.23 -7.74 -2.79
N VAL A 65 -2.38 -7.99 -1.78
CA VAL A 65 -2.01 -6.97 -0.79
C VAL A 65 -1.28 -5.80 -1.44
N ARG A 66 -0.44 -6.07 -2.44
CA ARG A 66 0.24 -5.03 -3.22
C ARG A 66 -0.75 -4.10 -3.91
N GLU A 67 -1.71 -4.67 -4.62
CA GLU A 67 -2.74 -3.97 -5.38
C GLU A 67 -3.60 -3.12 -4.44
N ALA A 68 -3.94 -3.65 -3.27
CA ALA A 68 -4.69 -2.93 -2.25
C ALA A 68 -3.88 -1.74 -1.69
N LEU A 69 -2.57 -1.88 -1.47
CA LEU A 69 -1.70 -0.77 -1.07
C LEU A 69 -1.59 0.30 -2.16
N LEU A 70 -1.43 -0.11 -3.41
CA LEU A 70 -1.39 0.80 -4.56
C LEU A 70 -2.72 1.55 -4.70
N HIS A 71 -3.85 0.89 -4.45
CA HIS A 71 -5.16 1.53 -4.40
C HIS A 71 -5.27 2.56 -3.26
N CYS A 72 -4.71 2.27 -2.08
CA CYS A 72 -4.66 3.26 -0.99
C CYS A 72 -3.87 4.52 -1.38
N ILE A 73 -2.77 4.36 -2.12
CA ILE A 73 -1.94 5.48 -2.61
C ILE A 73 -2.72 6.31 -3.65
N LEU A 74 -3.43 5.65 -4.56
CA LEU A 74 -4.28 6.30 -5.56
C LEU A 74 -5.35 7.17 -4.89
N LEU A 75 -5.96 6.67 -3.82
CA LEU A 75 -6.96 7.38 -3.03
C LEU A 75 -6.38 8.44 -2.09
N ASP A 76 -5.04 8.58 -2.02
CA ASP A 76 -4.33 9.41 -1.02
C ASP A 76 -4.78 9.14 0.42
N ASN A 77 -5.09 7.88 0.73
CA ASN A 77 -5.65 7.49 2.01
C ASN A 77 -4.59 6.78 2.88
N LEU A 78 -3.78 7.58 3.57
CA LEU A 78 -2.72 7.08 4.45
C LEU A 78 -3.26 6.25 5.62
N ASP A 79 -4.43 6.57 6.15
CA ASP A 79 -4.99 5.82 7.27
C ASP A 79 -5.48 4.42 6.84
N LEU A 80 -6.07 4.31 5.65
CA LEU A 80 -6.40 3.02 5.05
C LEU A 80 -5.14 2.20 4.74
N LEU A 81 -4.08 2.84 4.23
CA LEU A 81 -2.79 2.19 4.02
C LEU A 81 -2.20 1.64 5.33
N ARG A 82 -2.21 2.45 6.40
CA ARG A 82 -1.74 2.04 7.73
C ARG A 82 -2.55 0.88 8.28
N LEU A 83 -3.87 0.93 8.12
CA LEU A 83 -4.76 -0.13 8.57
C LEU A 83 -4.48 -1.43 7.82
N LEU A 84 -4.30 -1.38 6.50
CA LEU A 84 -3.97 -2.54 5.70
C LEU A 84 -2.62 -3.15 6.13
N LEU A 85 -1.59 -2.34 6.36
CA LEU A 85 -0.29 -2.83 6.82
C LEU A 85 -0.31 -3.35 8.26
N ARG A 86 -1.24 -2.87 9.10
CA ARG A 86 -1.50 -3.49 10.41
C ARG A 86 -2.04 -4.91 10.29
N CYS A 87 -2.87 -5.18 9.28
CA CYS A 87 -3.36 -6.53 8.98
C CYS A 87 -2.27 -7.43 8.37
N PHE A 88 -1.28 -6.85 7.70
CA PHE A 88 -0.18 -7.58 7.04
C PHE A 88 1.20 -7.07 7.50
N PRO A 89 1.56 -7.21 8.80
CA PRO A 89 2.73 -6.55 9.38
C PRO A 89 4.07 -7.02 8.82
N ARG A 90 4.13 -8.23 8.28
CA ARG A 90 5.35 -8.80 7.67
C ARG A 90 5.48 -8.51 6.17
N TYR A 91 4.44 -7.97 5.53
CA TYR A 91 4.46 -7.72 4.10
C TYR A 91 5.63 -6.82 3.64
N PRO A 92 5.99 -5.72 4.36
CA PRO A 92 7.15 -4.90 3.98
C PRO A 92 8.46 -5.68 3.91
N THR A 93 8.67 -6.65 4.80
CA THR A 93 9.90 -7.45 4.84
C THR A 93 9.85 -8.62 3.86
N ASP A 94 8.71 -9.30 3.78
CA ASP A 94 8.57 -10.56 3.06
C ASP A 94 8.46 -10.34 1.54
N ASP A 95 7.88 -9.23 1.09
CA ASP A 95 7.72 -8.94 -0.33
C ASP A 95 8.91 -8.12 -0.88
N TYR A 96 9.65 -8.71 -1.82
CA TYR A 96 10.79 -8.05 -2.47
C TYR A 96 10.36 -6.86 -3.35
N ARG A 97 9.12 -6.85 -3.85
CA ARG A 97 8.51 -5.77 -4.65
C ARG A 97 7.89 -4.67 -3.81
N PHE A 98 8.05 -4.69 -2.48
CA PHE A 98 7.57 -3.60 -1.63
C PHE A 98 8.09 -2.22 -2.07
N HIS A 99 9.28 -2.15 -2.69
CA HIS A 99 9.82 -0.91 -3.26
C HIS A 99 8.92 -0.29 -4.32
N GLU A 100 8.16 -1.08 -5.08
CA GLU A 100 7.20 -0.58 -6.07
C GLU A 100 6.05 0.19 -5.40
N VAL A 101 5.70 -0.13 -4.15
CA VAL A 101 4.69 0.62 -3.38
C VAL A 101 5.23 2.00 -2.97
N VAL A 102 6.53 2.08 -2.66
CA VAL A 102 7.23 3.36 -2.41
C VAL A 102 7.31 4.18 -3.69
N ASP A 103 7.67 3.53 -4.80
CA ASP A 103 7.78 4.15 -6.12
C ASP A 103 6.45 4.75 -6.58
N ALA A 104 5.34 4.04 -6.38
CA ALA A 104 4.00 4.55 -6.68
C ALA A 104 3.63 5.78 -5.85
N ALA A 105 3.98 5.80 -4.56
CA ALA A 105 3.74 6.96 -3.70
C ALA A 105 4.52 8.19 -4.19
N ILE A 106 5.74 8.00 -4.69
CA ILE A 106 6.54 9.10 -5.26
C ILE A 106 5.99 9.53 -6.63
N ALA A 107 5.70 8.57 -7.51
CA ALA A 107 5.17 8.83 -8.84
C ALA A 107 3.84 9.60 -8.82
N LEU A 108 3.05 9.48 -7.75
CA LEU A 108 1.76 10.14 -7.55
C LEU A 108 1.81 11.32 -6.59
N ASN A 109 3.01 11.79 -6.24
CA ASN A 109 3.21 12.92 -5.32
C ASN A 109 2.55 12.76 -3.94
N ARG A 110 2.76 11.60 -3.30
CA ARG A 110 2.30 11.27 -1.95
C ARG A 110 3.47 11.22 -0.97
N PRO A 111 4.17 12.34 -0.70
CA PRO A 111 5.41 12.36 0.07
C PRO A 111 5.25 11.78 1.48
N THR A 112 4.15 12.10 2.16
CA THR A 112 3.85 11.58 3.50
C THR A 112 3.72 10.04 3.50
N MET A 113 3.08 9.47 2.49
CA MET A 113 2.95 8.02 2.34
C MET A 113 4.30 7.40 1.98
N ALA A 114 5.06 8.01 1.08
CA ALA A 114 6.40 7.55 0.69
C ALA A 114 7.35 7.48 1.90
N ARG A 115 7.42 8.54 2.72
CA ARG A 115 8.22 8.56 3.96
C ARG A 115 7.79 7.47 4.94
N PHE A 116 6.49 7.30 5.12
CA PHE A 116 5.96 6.24 5.98
C PHE A 116 6.37 4.84 5.50
N LEU A 117 6.23 4.56 4.20
CA LEU A 117 6.61 3.28 3.61
C LEU A 117 8.14 3.04 3.68
N MET A 118 8.95 4.06 3.41
CA MET A 118 10.41 4.00 3.58
C MET A 118 10.81 3.73 5.03
N HIS A 119 10.08 4.27 6.02
CA HIS A 119 10.34 3.97 7.42
C HIS A 119 10.11 2.49 7.76
N LEU A 120 9.11 1.86 7.13
CA LEU A 120 8.84 0.41 7.30
C LEU A 120 9.87 -0.48 6.62
N LYS A 121 10.54 0.01 5.57
CA LYS A 121 11.63 -0.70 4.89
C LYS A 121 12.77 0.29 4.58
N PRO A 122 13.65 0.60 5.55
CA PRO A 122 14.66 1.66 5.40
C PRO A 122 15.66 1.47 4.26
N ARG A 123 15.81 0.23 3.77
CA ARG A 123 16.64 -0.10 2.60
C ARG A 123 15.92 0.07 1.26
N SER A 124 14.62 0.33 1.29
CA SER A 124 13.83 0.61 0.09
C SER A 124 14.17 2.01 -0.38
N ARG A 125 15.00 2.10 -1.42
CA ARG A 125 15.26 3.36 -2.12
C ARG A 125 14.30 3.49 -3.27
N CYS A 126 13.88 4.72 -3.54
CA CYS A 126 13.18 5.07 -4.76
C CYS A 126 14.07 4.73 -5.96
N ILE A 127 13.52 4.04 -6.96
CA ILE A 127 14.27 3.78 -8.20
C ILE A 127 14.18 5.01 -9.12
N SER A 128 15.21 5.25 -9.94
CA SER A 128 15.24 6.39 -10.86
C SER A 128 13.99 6.46 -11.77
N ARG A 129 13.42 5.31 -12.10
CA ARG A 129 12.17 5.21 -12.88
C ARG A 129 10.99 5.89 -12.19
N ALA A 130 10.85 5.77 -10.87
CA ALA A 130 9.74 6.37 -10.13
C ALA A 130 9.82 7.90 -10.13
N LEU A 131 11.03 8.45 -10.03
CA LEU A 131 11.27 9.89 -10.20
C LEU A 131 10.98 10.35 -11.61
N SER A 132 11.41 9.60 -12.64
CA SER A 132 11.05 9.91 -14.02
C SER A 132 9.53 9.91 -14.23
N LEU A 133 8.81 8.98 -13.60
CA LEU A 133 7.36 8.90 -13.67
C LEU A 133 6.71 10.09 -12.93
N ALA A 134 7.23 10.47 -11.76
CA ALA A 134 6.78 11.67 -11.07
C ALA A 134 6.93 12.92 -11.95
N VAL A 135 8.07 13.09 -12.63
CA VAL A 135 8.28 14.22 -13.57
C VAL A 135 7.28 14.17 -14.72
N LYS A 136 7.08 13.00 -15.34
CA LYS A 136 6.08 12.83 -16.42
C LYS A 136 4.66 13.17 -15.97
N ASN A 137 4.32 12.89 -14.72
CA ASN A 137 3.04 13.22 -14.11
C ASN A 137 2.94 14.70 -13.67
N GLY A 138 3.95 15.52 -13.92
CA GLY A 138 3.97 16.95 -13.55
C GLY A 138 4.37 17.20 -12.09
N HIS A 139 4.95 16.22 -11.41
CA HIS A 139 5.33 16.27 -9.99
C HIS A 139 6.82 16.50 -9.79
N ALA A 140 7.46 17.31 -10.64
CA ALA A 140 8.91 17.53 -10.61
C ALA A 140 9.44 18.07 -9.27
N HIS A 141 8.61 18.74 -8.48
CA HIS A 141 8.99 19.26 -7.15
C HIS A 141 9.28 18.15 -6.12
N ILE A 142 8.78 16.93 -6.32
CA ILE A 142 9.09 15.82 -5.39
C ILE A 142 10.57 15.43 -5.44
N LEU A 143 11.27 15.80 -6.52
CA LEU A 143 12.71 15.55 -6.64
C LEU A 143 13.48 16.30 -5.56
N ASP A 144 13.10 17.54 -5.24
CA ASP A 144 13.77 18.32 -4.20
C ASP A 144 13.66 17.65 -2.82
N GLU A 145 12.63 16.86 -2.60
CA GLU A 145 12.39 16.18 -1.33
C GLU A 145 13.08 14.80 -1.23
N PHE A 146 13.19 14.08 -2.34
CA PHE A 146 13.71 12.70 -2.35
C PHE A 146 15.07 12.54 -3.05
N LEU A 147 15.65 13.64 -3.57
CA LEU A 147 17.00 13.71 -4.14
C LEU A 147 17.93 14.58 -3.28
N ASP A 148 18.07 14.30 -1.99
CA ASP A 148 19.21 14.80 -1.24
C ASP A 148 20.44 13.93 -1.54
N GLY A 149 21.34 14.45 -2.38
CA GLY A 149 22.67 13.85 -2.65
C GLY A 149 22.89 13.21 -4.02
N VAL A 150 22.01 13.41 -4.99
CA VAL A 150 22.28 13.02 -6.38
C VAL A 150 22.84 14.23 -7.13
N ASP A 151 24.05 14.09 -7.68
CA ASP A 151 24.64 15.09 -8.57
C ASP A 151 23.60 15.52 -9.61
N LYS A 152 23.29 16.83 -9.62
CA LYS A 152 22.29 17.48 -10.47
C LYS A 152 22.53 17.28 -11.98
N ALA A 153 23.67 16.69 -12.36
CA ALA A 153 24.05 16.36 -13.73
C ALA A 153 23.13 15.34 -14.43
N GLY A 154 22.38 14.50 -13.70
CA GLY A 154 21.46 13.53 -14.29
C GLY A 154 20.04 14.05 -14.57
N ILE A 155 19.70 15.24 -14.05
CA ILE A 155 18.34 15.82 -14.14
C ILE A 155 18.17 16.53 -15.49
N ASP A 156 19.25 17.03 -16.10
CA ASP A 156 19.23 17.72 -17.40
C ASP A 156 18.88 16.81 -18.59
N VAL A 157 18.82 15.49 -18.40
CA VAL A 157 18.38 14.53 -19.44
C VAL A 157 16.85 14.32 -19.43
N ILE A 158 16.16 14.76 -18.36
CA ILE A 158 14.73 14.47 -18.14
C ILE A 158 13.84 15.71 -18.32
N ARG A 159 14.42 16.92 -18.39
CA ARG A 159 13.68 18.11 -18.83
C ARG A 159 13.70 18.21 -20.36
N PRO A 160 12.52 18.27 -21.04
CA PRO A 160 12.46 18.65 -22.44
C PRO A 160 12.86 20.12 -22.66
#